data_AF-A0A1H9MKZ4-F1
#
_entry.id   AF-A0A1H9MKZ4-F1
#
_cell.length_a   1.000
_cell.length_b   1.000
_cell.length_c   1.000
_cell.angle_alpha   90.00
_cell.angle_beta   90.00
_cell.angle_gamma   90.00
#
_symmetry.space_group_name_H-M   'P 1'
#
loop_
_entity.id
_entity.type
_entity.pdbx_description
1 polymer ?
#
loop_
_entity_poly.entity_id
_entity_poly.type
_entity_poly.pdbx_seq_one_letter_code
_entity_poly.pdbx_strand_id
1 'polypeptide(L)'
;MNLPQLALSQTRDSAACLSDVARTLCHRLRNGAAVSRQGLKRLMTEAFGDDDAGGLWSMRDAYDALETAQVLLFADPENPLLGGTPADIFERLRQFERGLPTQTYRSEKQVDLQQFSTPITLAWLVAMAARCGPDDMLLEPSAGTGMLAVHGLRAGAHLLLNEHDPARADLLSHNLGQIVTRHDGEHIHDLLISERQPTLVLINPPFSRSNGRGIDRHAGARHLRAALASLAPGGRCVAIMPTSFSPEGSAALGYNAVAELVPPRVELTISGSPYARHGTGIDIRLLVFDKGWTGTPERHFASDIDAALRLVLAMPDRLDPMEPPPLAPPPAVATPRSLVPAAPSPAMLFARMNGQRLAPPSRIAATADEA
;
A
#
# COMPACT_ATOMS: atom_id res chain seq x y z
N MET A 1 -27.84 -24.33 52.54
CA MET A 1 -26.46 -23.95 52.24
C MET A 1 -26.37 -23.88 50.71
N ASN A 2 -26.66 -22.72 50.12
CA ASN A 2 -26.69 -22.55 48.67
C ASN A 2 -25.30 -22.09 48.21
N LEU A 3 -24.65 -22.91 47.40
CA LEU A 3 -23.45 -22.53 46.67
C LEU A 3 -23.84 -21.52 45.57
N PRO A 4 -23.10 -20.42 45.40
CA PRO A 4 -23.33 -19.50 44.29
C PRO A 4 -22.92 -20.19 42.98
N GLN A 5 -23.88 -20.27 42.06
CA GLN A 5 -23.66 -20.71 40.70
C GLN A 5 -22.85 -19.61 40.00
N LEU A 6 -21.54 -19.84 39.82
CA LEU A 6 -20.71 -19.03 38.94
C LEU A 6 -21.30 -19.09 37.53
N ALA A 7 -22.04 -18.05 37.15
CA ALA A 7 -22.35 -17.80 35.75
C ALA A 7 -21.02 -17.54 35.05
N LEU A 8 -20.50 -18.57 34.37
CA LEU A 8 -19.48 -18.39 33.36
C LEU A 8 -20.12 -17.51 32.28
N SER A 9 -19.89 -16.20 32.35
CA SER A 9 -20.14 -15.30 31.24
C SER A 9 -19.32 -15.84 30.07
N GLN A 10 -20.00 -16.47 29.11
CA GLN A 10 -19.39 -16.83 27.84
C GLN A 10 -18.99 -15.51 27.19
N THR A 11 -17.71 -15.13 27.31
CA THR A 11 -17.13 -14.09 26.46
C THR A 11 -17.27 -14.60 25.04
N ARG A 12 -18.26 -14.07 24.31
CA ARG A 12 -18.41 -14.33 22.87
C ARG A 12 -17.10 -14.00 22.20
N ASP A 13 -16.71 -14.83 21.23
CA ASP A 13 -15.57 -14.56 20.37
C ASP A 13 -15.73 -13.18 19.71
N SER A 14 -14.75 -12.29 19.92
CA SER A 14 -14.78 -10.92 19.41
C SER A 14 -14.90 -10.91 17.89
N ALA A 15 -14.23 -11.83 17.20
CA ALA A 15 -14.32 -11.93 15.74
C ALA A 15 -15.73 -12.31 15.27
N ALA A 16 -16.43 -13.17 16.02
CA ALA A 16 -17.83 -13.52 15.74
C ALA A 16 -18.76 -12.31 15.96
N CYS A 17 -18.59 -11.56 17.05
CA CYS A 17 -19.36 -10.33 17.29
C CYS A 17 -19.14 -9.28 16.17
N LEU A 18 -17.89 -9.07 15.76
CA LEU A 18 -17.56 -8.16 14.65
C LEU A 18 -18.14 -8.63 13.32
N SER A 19 -18.11 -9.94 13.06
CA SER A 19 -18.73 -10.55 11.88
C SER A 19 -20.25 -10.30 11.83
N ASP A 20 -20.95 -10.44 12.96
CA ASP A 20 -22.40 -10.17 13.01
C ASP A 20 -22.72 -8.69 12.76
N VAL A 21 -21.90 -7.77 13.30
CA VAL A 21 -22.00 -6.34 13.00
C VAL A 21 -21.73 -6.08 11.52
N ALA A 22 -20.68 -6.69 10.94
CA ALA A 22 -20.33 -6.55 9.54
C ALA A 22 -21.44 -7.04 8.59
N ARG A 23 -22.07 -8.18 8.90
CA ARG A 23 -23.24 -8.70 8.15
C ARG A 23 -24.43 -7.76 8.22
N THR A 24 -24.72 -7.22 9.40
CA THR A 24 -25.79 -6.22 9.60
C THR A 24 -25.53 -4.96 8.79
N LEU A 25 -24.29 -4.47 8.80
CA LEU A 25 -23.86 -3.32 8.01
C LEU A 25 -23.91 -3.62 6.51
N CYS A 26 -23.50 -4.81 6.07
CA CYS A 26 -23.57 -5.23 4.67
C CYS A 26 -25.01 -5.16 4.16
N HIS A 27 -25.98 -5.67 4.92
CA HIS A 27 -27.40 -5.57 4.58
C HIS A 27 -27.87 -4.10 4.48
N ARG A 28 -27.41 -3.23 5.39
CA ARG A 28 -27.74 -1.78 5.33
C ARG A 28 -27.14 -1.12 4.09
N LEU A 29 -25.86 -1.38 3.82
CA LEU A 29 -25.13 -0.83 2.67
C LEU A 29 -25.75 -1.27 1.34
N ARG A 30 -26.15 -2.55 1.23
CA ARG A 30 -26.86 -3.08 0.05
C ARG A 30 -28.16 -2.33 -0.25
N ASN A 31 -28.87 -1.93 0.79
CA ASN A 31 -30.13 -1.19 0.68
C ASN A 31 -29.94 0.33 0.59
N GLY A 32 -28.71 0.82 0.42
CA GLY A 32 -28.41 2.25 0.30
C GLY A 32 -28.61 3.05 1.60
N ALA A 33 -28.70 2.38 2.75
CA ALA A 33 -28.89 3.06 4.03
C ALA A 33 -27.61 3.79 4.45
N ALA A 34 -27.75 5.05 4.87
CA ALA A 34 -26.63 5.83 5.38
C ALA A 34 -26.05 5.22 6.65
N VAL A 35 -24.72 5.15 6.74
CA VAL A 35 -24.00 4.70 7.94
C VAL A 35 -23.40 5.91 8.63
N SER A 36 -23.83 6.17 9.86
CA SER A 36 -23.27 7.24 10.70
C SER A 36 -22.39 6.67 11.81
N ARG A 37 -21.47 7.48 12.34
CA ARG A 37 -20.66 7.09 13.52
C ARG A 37 -21.53 6.69 14.71
N GLN A 38 -22.64 7.39 14.95
CA GLN A 38 -23.59 7.03 16.02
C GLN A 38 -24.29 5.70 15.73
N GLY A 39 -24.61 5.41 14.47
CA GLY A 39 -25.15 4.13 14.04
C GLY A 39 -24.17 2.98 14.25
N LEU A 40 -22.89 3.17 13.92
CA LEU A 40 -21.82 2.20 14.21
C LEU A 40 -21.71 1.92 15.70
N LYS A 41 -21.61 2.98 16.53
CA LYS A 41 -21.54 2.83 17.99
C LYS A 41 -22.70 2.00 18.55
N ARG A 42 -23.92 2.27 18.08
CA ARG A 42 -25.11 1.56 18.52
C ARG A 42 -25.05 0.06 18.20
N LEU A 43 -24.68 -0.29 16.96
CA LEU A 43 -24.54 -1.69 16.54
C LEU A 43 -23.47 -2.42 17.36
N MET A 44 -22.35 -1.74 17.64
CA MET A 44 -21.29 -2.30 18.46
C MET A 44 -21.76 -2.53 19.91
N THR A 45 -22.43 -1.56 20.53
CA THR A 45 -23.00 -1.73 21.87
C THR A 45 -24.04 -2.84 21.94
N GLU A 46 -24.90 -2.97 20.92
CA GLU A 46 -25.87 -4.07 20.83
C GLU A 46 -25.19 -5.44 20.70
N ALA A 47 -24.10 -5.54 19.94
CA ALA A 47 -23.39 -6.81 19.70
C ALA A 47 -22.50 -7.23 20.88
N PHE A 48 -21.82 -6.28 21.52
CA PHE A 48 -20.87 -6.52 22.61
C PHE A 48 -21.50 -6.40 24.01
N GLY A 49 -22.70 -5.83 24.11
CA GLY A 49 -23.43 -5.66 25.38
C GLY A 49 -22.92 -4.54 26.28
N ASP A 50 -21.98 -3.71 25.80
CA ASP A 50 -21.37 -2.61 26.56
C ASP A 50 -20.99 -1.44 25.63
N ASP A 51 -20.83 -0.24 26.19
CA ASP A 51 -20.40 0.94 25.44
C ASP A 51 -18.87 0.96 25.18
N ASP A 52 -18.37 1.96 24.43
CA ASP A 52 -16.94 2.05 24.12
C ASP A 52 -16.06 2.42 25.32
N ALA A 53 -16.63 2.78 26.48
CA ALA A 53 -15.89 3.04 27.71
C ALA A 53 -15.64 1.75 28.51
N GLY A 54 -16.39 0.67 28.27
CA GLY A 54 -16.21 -0.64 28.89
C GLY A 54 -14.96 -1.41 28.43
N GLY A 55 -14.30 -0.96 27.36
CA GLY A 55 -13.05 -1.54 26.86
C GLY A 55 -13.18 -2.88 26.12
N LEU A 56 -14.41 -3.40 25.98
CA LEU A 56 -14.70 -4.64 25.23
C LEU A 56 -14.52 -4.46 23.71
N TRP A 57 -14.67 -3.24 23.22
CA TRP A 57 -14.46 -2.86 21.82
C TRP A 57 -14.03 -1.40 21.73
N SER A 58 -13.47 -1.02 20.60
CA SER A 58 -13.02 0.33 20.28
C SER A 58 -13.67 0.83 18.99
N MET A 59 -13.67 2.15 18.78
CA MET A 59 -14.10 2.73 17.50
C MET A 59 -13.31 2.19 16.29
N ARG A 60 -12.10 1.64 16.49
CA ARG A 60 -11.36 0.99 15.40
C ARG A 60 -12.02 -0.32 15.00
N ASP A 61 -12.42 -1.15 15.96
CA ASP A 61 -13.13 -2.40 15.70
C ASP A 61 -14.45 -2.14 14.95
N ALA A 62 -15.13 -1.04 15.26
CA ALA A 62 -16.31 -0.58 14.53
C ALA A 62 -16.01 -0.23 13.05
N TYR A 63 -14.83 0.33 12.77
CA TYR A 63 -14.37 0.59 11.40
C TYR A 63 -13.91 -0.68 10.69
N ASP A 64 -13.22 -1.59 11.37
CA ASP A 64 -12.90 -2.92 10.83
C ASP A 64 -14.19 -3.66 10.42
N ALA A 65 -15.24 -3.64 11.26
CA ALA A 65 -16.53 -4.21 10.92
C ALA A 65 -17.20 -3.53 9.70
N LEU A 66 -17.07 -2.20 9.56
CA LEU A 66 -17.56 -1.47 8.38
C LEU A 66 -16.76 -1.81 7.11
N GLU A 67 -15.45 -1.98 7.21
CA GLU A 67 -14.58 -2.38 6.11
C GLU A 67 -14.89 -3.82 5.69
N THR A 68 -15.04 -4.74 6.64
CA THR A 68 -15.50 -6.12 6.38
C THR A 68 -16.89 -6.15 5.76
N ALA A 69 -17.81 -5.26 6.16
CA ALA A 69 -19.13 -5.15 5.53
C ALA A 69 -19.05 -4.79 4.04
N GLN A 70 -18.10 -3.93 3.65
CA GLN A 70 -17.84 -3.61 2.25
C GLN A 70 -17.26 -4.81 1.50
N VAL A 71 -16.35 -5.56 2.12
CA VAL A 71 -15.79 -6.81 1.57
C VAL A 71 -16.89 -7.86 1.36
N LEU A 72 -17.77 -8.06 2.34
CA LEU A 72 -18.91 -8.97 2.21
C LEU A 72 -19.87 -8.55 1.08
N LEU A 73 -20.14 -7.24 0.96
CA LEU A 73 -20.95 -6.73 -0.15
C LEU A 73 -20.27 -7.00 -1.49
N PHE A 74 -18.94 -6.84 -1.57
CA PHE A 74 -18.16 -7.08 -2.77
C PHE A 74 -18.04 -8.54 -3.17
N ALA A 75 -17.94 -9.44 -2.19
CA ALA A 75 -17.87 -10.87 -2.40
C ALA A 75 -19.17 -11.46 -2.97
N ASP A 76 -20.32 -10.80 -2.73
CA ASP A 76 -21.62 -11.27 -3.19
C ASP A 76 -21.71 -11.27 -4.74
N PRO A 77 -22.05 -12.42 -5.35
CA PRO A 77 -22.34 -12.51 -6.78
C PRO A 77 -23.35 -11.51 -7.32
N GLU A 78 -24.37 -11.19 -6.51
CA GLU A 78 -25.48 -10.30 -6.86
C GLU A 78 -25.22 -8.85 -6.42
N ASN A 79 -23.94 -8.47 -6.25
CA ASN A 79 -23.59 -7.12 -5.82
C ASN A 79 -24.05 -6.07 -6.85
N PRO A 80 -24.98 -5.16 -6.49
CA PRO A 80 -25.51 -4.15 -7.42
C PRO A 80 -24.46 -3.12 -7.88
N LEU A 81 -23.31 -3.01 -7.20
CA LEU A 81 -22.26 -2.07 -7.56
C LEU A 81 -21.48 -2.51 -8.81
N LEU A 82 -21.50 -3.80 -9.16
CA LEU A 82 -20.56 -4.41 -10.12
C LEU A 82 -21.09 -4.59 -11.56
N GLY A 83 -22.22 -3.98 -11.94
CA GLY A 83 -22.76 -4.10 -13.30
C GLY A 83 -22.11 -3.18 -14.36
N GLY A 84 -22.10 -3.55 -15.64
CA GLY A 84 -21.64 -2.64 -16.71
C GLY A 84 -20.11 -2.56 -16.87
N THR A 85 -19.61 -1.44 -17.43
CA THR A 85 -18.19 -1.28 -17.76
C THR A 85 -17.33 -0.98 -16.52
N PRO A 86 -16.00 -1.15 -16.59
CA PRO A 86 -15.11 -0.76 -15.49
C PRO A 86 -15.25 0.69 -15.03
N ALA A 87 -15.64 1.60 -15.94
CA ALA A 87 -15.90 3.00 -15.61
C ALA A 87 -17.22 3.19 -14.87
N ASP A 88 -18.29 2.50 -15.30
CA ASP A 88 -19.60 2.54 -14.62
C ASP A 88 -19.48 2.01 -13.19
N ILE A 89 -18.72 0.91 -13.01
CA ILE A 89 -18.42 0.34 -11.70
C ILE A 89 -17.68 1.36 -10.85
N PHE A 90 -16.57 1.90 -11.36
CA PHE A 90 -15.78 2.88 -10.62
C PHE A 90 -16.62 4.09 -10.18
N GLU A 91 -17.46 4.66 -11.05
CA GLU A 91 -18.33 5.78 -10.69
C GLU A 91 -19.29 5.44 -9.54
N ARG A 92 -19.92 4.26 -9.58
CA ARG A 92 -20.77 3.80 -8.47
C ARG A 92 -19.97 3.58 -7.19
N LEU A 93 -18.74 3.05 -7.27
CA LEU A 93 -17.86 2.93 -6.11
C LEU A 93 -17.50 4.29 -5.52
N ARG A 94 -17.25 5.29 -6.36
CA ARG A 94 -17.00 6.68 -5.92
C ARG A 94 -18.20 7.26 -5.19
N GLN A 95 -19.41 7.04 -5.72
CA GLN A 95 -20.63 7.48 -5.05
C GLN A 95 -20.86 6.74 -3.72
N PHE A 96 -20.65 5.42 -3.71
CA PHE A 96 -20.76 4.58 -2.53
C PHE A 96 -19.80 5.03 -1.42
N GLU A 97 -18.51 5.20 -1.75
CA GLU A 97 -17.47 5.64 -0.81
C GLU A 97 -17.73 7.03 -0.24
N ARG A 98 -18.32 7.95 -1.03
CA ARG A 98 -18.72 9.29 -0.55
C ARG A 98 -19.79 9.24 0.53
N GLY A 99 -20.64 8.20 0.53
CA GLY A 99 -21.69 7.96 1.52
C GLY A 99 -21.21 7.30 2.81
N LEU A 100 -19.96 6.83 2.86
CA LEU A 100 -19.38 6.22 4.05
C LEU A 100 -18.95 7.29 5.07
N PRO A 101 -19.01 6.99 6.38
CA PRO A 101 -18.50 7.89 7.41
C PRO A 101 -16.98 8.04 7.30
N THR A 102 -16.47 9.26 7.49
CA THR A 102 -15.02 9.49 7.63
C THR A 102 -14.51 8.82 8.91
N GLN A 103 -13.41 8.06 8.81
CA GLN A 103 -12.77 7.43 9.95
C GLN A 103 -11.89 8.44 10.71
N THR A 104 -12.51 9.26 11.56
CA THR A 104 -11.84 10.36 12.26
C THR A 104 -11.20 9.97 13.59
N TYR A 105 -11.52 8.79 14.13
CA TYR A 105 -10.91 8.30 15.37
C TYR A 105 -9.52 7.75 15.03
N ARG A 106 -8.51 8.27 15.74
CA ARG A 106 -7.13 7.80 15.69
C ARG A 106 -6.76 7.37 17.10
N SER A 107 -6.70 6.06 17.36
CA SER A 107 -6.04 5.59 18.59
C SER A 107 -4.53 5.77 18.44
N GLU A 108 -3.79 5.86 19.56
CA GLU A 108 -2.32 5.86 19.54
C GLU A 108 -1.79 4.62 18.80
N LYS A 109 -2.39 3.45 19.05
CA LYS A 109 -2.11 2.18 18.34
C LYS A 109 -2.33 2.28 16.81
N GLN A 110 -3.35 3.01 16.35
CA GLN A 110 -3.63 3.22 14.91
C GLN A 110 -2.61 4.16 14.24
N VAL A 111 -2.16 5.19 14.97
CA VAL A 111 -1.07 6.07 14.52
C VAL A 111 0.26 5.31 14.52
N ASP A 112 0.48 4.45 15.52
CA ASP A 112 1.71 3.70 15.71
C ASP A 112 1.90 2.56 14.72
N LEU A 113 0.83 1.90 14.27
CA LEU A 113 0.88 0.77 13.33
C LEU A 113 0.59 1.15 11.87
N GLN A 114 0.13 2.37 11.59
CA GLN A 114 -0.19 2.86 10.24
C GLN A 114 -1.12 1.93 9.43
N GLN A 115 -2.04 1.25 10.12
CA GLN A 115 -2.99 0.30 9.53
C GLN A 115 -4.21 1.04 8.97
N PHE A 116 -4.01 1.82 7.90
CA PHE A 116 -5.13 2.36 7.13
C PHE A 116 -5.59 1.32 6.13
N SER A 117 -6.87 0.95 6.19
CA SER A 117 -7.45 0.08 5.18
C SER A 117 -7.54 0.77 3.83
N THR A 118 -7.33 -0.01 2.78
CA THR A 118 -7.37 0.47 1.40
C THR A 118 -8.80 0.92 1.07
N PRO A 119 -9.02 2.16 0.59
CA PRO A 119 -10.32 2.60 0.11
C PRO A 119 -10.80 1.73 -1.07
N ILE A 120 -12.10 1.47 -1.15
CA ILE A 120 -12.68 0.55 -2.14
C ILE A 120 -12.43 1.00 -3.59
N THR A 121 -12.38 2.31 -3.82
CA THR A 121 -12.11 2.88 -5.15
C THR A 121 -10.65 2.69 -5.55
N LEU A 122 -9.72 2.76 -4.59
CA LEU A 122 -8.31 2.48 -4.81
C LEU A 122 -8.07 0.98 -5.02
N ALA A 123 -8.75 0.13 -4.25
CA ALA A 123 -8.71 -1.33 -4.43
C ALA A 123 -9.20 -1.74 -5.83
N TRP A 124 -10.24 -1.09 -6.36
CA TRP A 124 -10.69 -1.28 -7.74
C TRP A 124 -9.61 -0.94 -8.77
N LEU A 125 -8.89 0.18 -8.61
CA LEU A 125 -7.77 0.53 -9.50
C LEU A 125 -6.65 -0.52 -9.44
N VAL A 126 -6.32 -1.00 -8.23
CA VAL A 126 -5.34 -2.08 -8.04
C VAL A 126 -5.80 -3.35 -8.77
N ALA A 127 -7.06 -3.75 -8.63
CA ALA A 127 -7.61 -4.93 -9.31
C ALA A 127 -7.58 -4.80 -10.84
N MET A 128 -7.87 -3.62 -11.38
CA MET A 128 -7.80 -3.36 -12.82
C MET A 128 -6.37 -3.44 -13.34
N ALA A 129 -5.39 -2.86 -12.62
CA ALA A 129 -3.97 -2.95 -12.96
C ALA A 129 -3.44 -4.40 -12.88
N ALA A 130 -3.99 -5.19 -11.95
CA ALA A 130 -3.55 -6.55 -11.67
C ALA A 130 -3.87 -7.55 -12.79
N ARG A 131 -4.97 -7.32 -13.54
CA ARG A 131 -5.47 -8.26 -14.56
C ARG A 131 -5.61 -9.69 -13.99
N CYS A 132 -6.24 -9.79 -12.82
CA CYS A 132 -6.43 -11.05 -12.11
C CYS A 132 -7.42 -11.97 -12.82
N GLY A 133 -7.13 -13.27 -12.85
CA GLY A 133 -8.01 -14.30 -13.40
C GLY A 133 -8.07 -15.56 -12.52
N PRO A 134 -8.89 -16.56 -12.92
CA PRO A 134 -9.16 -17.74 -12.10
C PRO A 134 -7.95 -18.68 -11.92
N ASP A 135 -6.99 -18.61 -12.85
CA ASP A 135 -5.76 -19.41 -12.79
C ASP A 135 -4.72 -18.81 -11.83
N ASP A 136 -4.96 -17.62 -11.30
CA ASP A 136 -4.00 -16.96 -10.42
C ASP A 136 -3.93 -17.59 -9.03
N MET A 137 -2.70 -17.64 -8.52
CA MET A 137 -2.40 -17.76 -7.11
C MET A 137 -2.12 -16.35 -6.57
N LEU A 138 -3.12 -15.72 -5.98
CA LEU A 138 -3.05 -14.36 -5.45
C LEU A 138 -2.54 -14.35 -4.01
N LEU A 139 -1.39 -13.74 -3.77
CA LEU A 139 -0.88 -13.41 -2.45
C LEU A 139 -1.24 -11.97 -2.06
N GLU A 140 -1.88 -11.80 -0.91
CA GLU A 140 -1.98 -10.51 -0.21
C GLU A 140 -1.26 -10.62 1.15
N PRO A 141 -0.02 -10.10 1.27
CA PRO A 141 0.82 -10.33 2.44
C PRO A 141 0.49 -9.39 3.62
N SER A 142 -0.40 -8.43 3.41
CA SER A 142 -0.81 -7.40 4.37
C SER A 142 -2.32 -7.12 4.24
N ALA A 143 -3.12 -8.17 4.43
CA ALA A 143 -4.48 -8.23 3.93
C ALA A 143 -5.50 -7.33 4.65
N GLY A 144 -5.21 -6.91 5.88
CA GLY A 144 -6.17 -6.16 6.70
C GLY A 144 -7.50 -6.89 6.81
N THR A 145 -8.58 -6.23 6.40
CA THR A 145 -9.94 -6.79 6.36
C THR A 145 -10.29 -7.45 5.02
N GLY A 146 -9.35 -7.51 4.06
CA GLY A 146 -9.50 -8.25 2.80
C GLY A 146 -9.96 -7.40 1.60
N MET A 147 -9.77 -6.09 1.63
CA MET A 147 -10.26 -5.21 0.55
C MET A 147 -9.57 -5.44 -0.79
N LEU A 148 -8.28 -5.82 -0.85
CA LEU A 148 -7.67 -6.22 -2.12
C LEU A 148 -8.02 -7.67 -2.47
N ALA A 149 -7.97 -8.58 -1.48
CA ALA A 149 -8.25 -10.01 -1.63
C ALA A 149 -9.62 -10.29 -2.26
N VAL A 150 -10.64 -9.51 -1.92
CA VAL A 150 -12.00 -9.72 -2.44
C VAL A 150 -12.07 -9.61 -3.96
N HIS A 151 -11.20 -8.80 -4.59
CA HIS A 151 -11.15 -8.72 -6.05
C HIS A 151 -10.59 -10.00 -6.67
N GLY A 152 -9.60 -10.63 -6.04
CA GLY A 152 -9.11 -11.94 -6.46
C GLY A 152 -10.14 -13.04 -6.25
N LEU A 153 -10.84 -13.02 -5.11
CA LEU A 153 -11.96 -13.94 -4.84
C LEU A 153 -13.00 -13.87 -5.96
N ARG A 154 -13.37 -12.64 -6.37
CA ARG A 154 -14.35 -12.39 -7.43
C ARG A 154 -13.85 -12.78 -8.81
N ALA A 155 -12.54 -12.67 -9.06
CA ALA A 155 -11.92 -13.15 -10.29
C ALA A 155 -11.78 -14.69 -10.33
N GLY A 156 -12.10 -15.38 -9.22
CA GLY A 156 -11.96 -16.83 -9.11
C GLY A 156 -10.53 -17.30 -8.78
N ALA A 157 -9.64 -16.39 -8.36
CA ALA A 157 -8.27 -16.73 -8.02
C ALA A 157 -8.17 -17.53 -6.72
N HIS A 158 -7.11 -18.31 -6.60
CA HIS A 158 -6.76 -18.98 -5.35
C HIS A 158 -6.06 -17.97 -4.44
N LEU A 159 -6.50 -17.89 -3.17
CA LEU A 159 -6.02 -16.86 -2.25
C LEU A 159 -4.99 -17.40 -1.26
N LEU A 160 -3.90 -16.66 -1.11
CA LEU A 160 -2.90 -16.81 -0.05
C LEU A 160 -2.92 -15.51 0.76
N LEU A 161 -3.46 -15.56 1.98
CA LEU A 161 -3.72 -14.36 2.78
C LEU A 161 -2.83 -14.33 4.02
N ASN A 162 -2.24 -13.17 4.29
CA ASN A 162 -1.51 -12.91 5.52
C ASN A 162 -1.94 -11.59 6.14
N GLU A 163 -2.25 -11.60 7.43
CA GLU A 163 -2.53 -10.41 8.22
C GLU A 163 -1.87 -10.53 9.59
N HIS A 164 -1.02 -9.56 9.92
CA HIS A 164 -0.19 -9.63 11.13
C HIS A 164 -1.02 -9.38 12.41
N ASP A 165 -2.03 -8.51 12.36
CA ASP A 165 -2.90 -8.28 13.51
C ASP A 165 -3.81 -9.49 13.75
N PRO A 166 -3.73 -10.15 14.92
CA PRO A 166 -4.51 -11.34 15.23
C PRO A 166 -6.02 -11.16 15.06
N ALA A 167 -6.58 -10.03 15.49
CA ALA A 167 -8.02 -9.79 15.47
C ALA A 167 -8.52 -9.59 14.03
N ARG A 168 -7.78 -8.83 13.21
CA ARG A 168 -8.11 -8.68 11.79
C ARG A 168 -7.93 -9.99 11.01
N ALA A 169 -6.90 -10.78 11.32
CA ALA A 169 -6.70 -12.08 10.72
C ALA A 169 -7.86 -13.06 11.03
N ASP A 170 -8.31 -13.10 12.30
CA ASP A 170 -9.48 -13.89 12.70
C ASP A 170 -10.76 -13.43 12.00
N LEU A 171 -10.99 -12.11 11.94
CA LEU A 171 -12.14 -11.53 11.27
C LEU A 171 -12.15 -11.84 9.76
N LEU A 172 -10.99 -11.69 9.10
CA LEU A 172 -10.82 -11.98 7.68
C LEU A 172 -11.06 -13.46 7.38
N SER A 173 -10.44 -14.35 8.16
CA SER A 173 -10.60 -15.81 8.06
C SER A 173 -12.06 -16.21 8.20
N HIS A 174 -12.74 -15.69 9.22
CA HIS A 174 -14.15 -15.98 9.48
C HIS A 174 -15.08 -15.54 8.34
N ASN A 175 -14.82 -14.38 7.72
CA ASN A 175 -15.73 -13.80 6.72
C ASN A 175 -15.49 -14.31 5.30
N LEU A 176 -14.26 -14.61 4.92
CA LEU A 176 -13.95 -15.16 3.59
C LEU A 176 -13.86 -16.68 3.57
N GLY A 177 -13.88 -17.35 4.73
CA GLY A 177 -13.69 -18.79 4.82
C GLY A 177 -12.32 -19.24 4.31
N GLN A 178 -11.31 -18.37 4.43
CA GLN A 178 -9.94 -18.60 3.95
C GLN A 178 -8.99 -18.77 5.12
N ILE A 179 -7.94 -19.57 4.93
CA ILE A 179 -6.84 -19.61 5.89
C ILE A 179 -6.05 -18.31 5.79
N VAL A 180 -5.83 -17.65 6.94
CA VAL A 180 -5.05 -16.41 7.02
C VAL A 180 -3.84 -16.66 7.93
N THR A 181 -2.64 -16.53 7.38
CA THR A 181 -1.40 -16.59 8.16
C THR A 181 -1.15 -15.27 8.88
N ARG A 182 -0.25 -15.25 9.87
CA ARG A 182 0.04 -14.07 10.71
C ARG A 182 1.52 -13.71 10.76
N HIS A 183 2.25 -14.08 9.72
CA HIS A 183 3.67 -13.82 9.59
C HIS A 183 3.95 -12.32 9.52
N ASP A 184 5.13 -11.93 9.98
CA ASP A 184 5.68 -10.63 9.62
C ASP A 184 5.92 -10.62 8.11
N GLY A 185 5.28 -9.67 7.42
CA GLY A 185 5.31 -9.58 5.96
C GLY A 185 6.71 -9.32 5.39
N GLU A 186 7.66 -8.83 6.19
CA GLU A 186 9.08 -8.73 5.81
C GLU A 186 9.71 -10.11 5.51
N HIS A 187 9.17 -11.17 6.09
CA HIS A 187 9.65 -12.55 5.97
C HIS A 187 8.69 -13.43 5.17
N ILE A 188 7.73 -12.85 4.45
CA ILE A 188 6.68 -13.63 3.78
C ILE A 188 7.27 -14.61 2.76
N HIS A 189 8.38 -14.26 2.09
CA HIS A 189 9.04 -15.17 1.16
C HIS A 189 9.50 -16.47 1.83
N ASP A 190 10.07 -16.37 3.02
CA ASP A 190 10.67 -17.49 3.74
C ASP A 190 9.61 -18.32 4.49
N LEU A 191 8.49 -17.67 4.86
CA LEU A 191 7.43 -18.26 5.69
C LEU A 191 6.21 -18.71 4.90
N LEU A 192 6.09 -18.34 3.61
CA LEU A 192 4.96 -18.74 2.78
C LEU A 192 4.98 -20.26 2.56
N ILE A 193 3.98 -20.94 3.11
CA ILE A 193 3.75 -22.36 2.89
C ILE A 193 2.68 -22.50 1.81
N SER A 194 3.08 -22.83 0.59
CA SER A 194 2.18 -23.06 -0.55
C SER A 194 2.78 -24.08 -1.52
N GLU A 195 1.94 -24.92 -2.12
CA GLU A 195 2.35 -25.89 -3.14
C GLU A 195 2.78 -25.21 -4.45
N ARG A 196 2.21 -24.03 -4.75
CA ARG A 196 2.50 -23.24 -5.95
C ARG A 196 2.94 -21.83 -5.56
N GLN A 197 3.91 -21.29 -6.29
CA GLN A 197 4.34 -19.90 -6.11
C GLN A 197 3.21 -18.94 -6.51
N PRO A 198 3.04 -17.81 -5.80
CA PRO A 198 2.14 -16.73 -6.20
C PRO A 198 2.40 -16.29 -7.64
N THR A 199 1.35 -16.19 -8.46
CA THR A 199 1.42 -15.62 -9.81
C THR A 199 1.01 -14.14 -9.81
N LEU A 200 0.30 -13.73 -8.76
CA LEU A 200 -0.15 -12.37 -8.55
C LEU A 200 0.09 -11.97 -7.10
N VAL A 201 0.56 -10.74 -6.89
CA VAL A 201 0.66 -10.11 -5.57
C VAL A 201 -0.10 -8.79 -5.59
N LEU A 202 -0.97 -8.58 -4.61
CA LEU A 202 -1.56 -7.28 -4.30
C LEU A 202 -1.06 -6.87 -2.92
N ILE A 203 -0.51 -5.66 -2.77
CA ILE A 203 0.09 -5.27 -1.49
C ILE A 203 -0.09 -3.79 -1.17
N ASN A 204 -0.46 -3.51 0.07
CA ASN A 204 -0.44 -2.19 0.70
C ASN A 204 0.32 -2.30 2.02
N PRO A 205 1.67 -2.28 1.98
CA PRO A 205 2.48 -2.56 3.15
C PRO A 205 2.47 -1.36 4.11
N PRO A 206 2.89 -1.53 5.38
CA PRO A 206 3.08 -0.39 6.28
C PRO A 206 4.14 0.58 5.71
N PHE A 207 3.84 1.89 5.68
CA PHE A 207 4.68 2.86 4.97
C PHE A 207 5.95 3.27 5.72
N SER A 208 5.95 3.29 7.07
CA SER A 208 7.11 3.81 7.82
C SER A 208 7.30 3.26 9.24
N ARG A 209 6.83 2.04 9.51
CA ARG A 209 6.96 1.38 10.83
C ARG A 209 7.19 -0.13 10.65
N SER A 210 8.10 -0.69 11.43
CA SER A 210 8.35 -2.14 11.54
C SER A 210 8.24 -2.58 12.99
N ASN A 211 7.77 -3.81 13.22
CA ASN A 211 7.65 -4.36 14.56
C ASN A 211 9.04 -4.45 15.24
N GLY A 212 9.13 -4.04 16.50
CA GLY A 212 10.40 -4.01 17.25
C GLY A 212 11.41 -2.92 16.85
N ARG A 213 11.15 -2.11 15.82
CA ARG A 213 12.06 -1.02 15.37
C ARG A 213 11.48 0.39 15.48
N GLY A 214 10.20 0.53 15.82
CA GLY A 214 9.55 1.84 15.86
C GLY A 214 9.44 2.44 14.45
N ILE A 215 9.77 3.73 14.30
CA ILE A 215 9.76 4.40 12.99
C ILE A 215 10.84 3.78 12.09
N ASP A 216 10.39 3.06 11.07
CA ASP A 216 11.25 2.39 10.08
C ASP A 216 10.76 2.72 8.68
N ARG A 217 11.39 3.72 8.06
CA ARG A 217 11.13 4.16 6.67
C ARG A 217 11.41 3.09 5.61
N HIS A 218 12.03 1.97 5.98
CA HIS A 218 12.35 0.87 5.08
C HIS A 218 11.39 -0.32 5.24
N ALA A 219 10.43 -0.27 6.17
CA ALA A 219 9.44 -1.32 6.38
C ALA A 219 8.74 -1.73 5.07
N GLY A 220 8.06 -0.77 4.43
CA GLY A 220 7.34 -1.04 3.18
C GLY A 220 8.24 -1.60 2.07
N ALA A 221 9.49 -1.16 2.01
CA ALA A 221 10.47 -1.68 1.05
C ALA A 221 10.80 -3.16 1.30
N ARG A 222 10.98 -3.57 2.57
CA ARG A 222 11.29 -4.96 2.94
C ARG A 222 10.10 -5.88 2.68
N HIS A 223 8.89 -5.47 3.05
CA HIS A 223 7.66 -6.20 2.72
C HIS A 223 7.49 -6.37 1.20
N LEU A 224 7.64 -5.30 0.42
CA LEU A 224 7.51 -5.35 -1.04
C LEU A 224 8.59 -6.25 -1.67
N ARG A 225 9.84 -6.16 -1.20
CA ARG A 225 10.93 -7.01 -1.68
C ARG A 225 10.66 -8.50 -1.39
N ALA A 226 10.17 -8.82 -0.20
CA ALA A 226 9.81 -10.20 0.17
C ALA A 226 8.64 -10.72 -0.68
N ALA A 227 7.62 -9.90 -0.93
CA ALA A 227 6.51 -10.28 -1.80
C ALA A 227 6.99 -10.53 -3.26
N LEU A 228 7.84 -9.67 -3.82
CA LEU A 228 8.43 -9.85 -5.15
C LEU A 228 9.36 -11.08 -5.22
N ALA A 229 10.08 -11.39 -4.14
CA ALA A 229 10.90 -12.60 -4.06
C ALA A 229 10.04 -13.87 -4.16
N SER A 230 8.87 -13.88 -3.50
CA SER A 230 7.93 -15.01 -3.55
C SER A 230 7.22 -15.20 -4.89
N LEU A 231 7.10 -14.14 -5.69
CA LEU A 231 6.36 -14.13 -6.96
C LEU A 231 6.99 -15.09 -7.99
N ALA A 232 6.17 -15.83 -8.73
CA ALA A 232 6.61 -16.72 -9.80
C ALA A 232 7.21 -15.91 -10.98
N PRO A 233 8.11 -16.50 -11.79
CA PRO A 233 8.52 -15.90 -13.07
C PRO A 233 7.31 -15.55 -13.93
N GLY A 234 7.29 -14.34 -14.53
CA GLY A 234 6.14 -13.82 -15.27
C GLY A 234 4.96 -13.35 -14.40
N GLY A 235 5.04 -13.53 -13.08
CA GLY A 235 4.02 -13.05 -12.16
C GLY A 235 3.97 -11.52 -12.11
N ARG A 236 2.81 -10.98 -11.73
CA ARG A 236 2.59 -9.53 -11.56
C ARG A 236 2.48 -9.17 -10.08
N CYS A 237 3.02 -8.03 -9.69
CA CYS A 237 2.77 -7.41 -8.39
C CYS A 237 2.24 -5.99 -8.59
N VAL A 238 1.15 -5.65 -7.90
CA VAL A 238 0.63 -4.29 -7.82
C VAL A 238 0.74 -3.81 -6.38
N ALA A 239 1.59 -2.80 -6.16
CA ALA A 239 1.90 -2.27 -4.85
C ALA A 239 1.42 -0.83 -4.68
N ILE A 240 0.77 -0.55 -3.55
CA ILE A 240 0.47 0.81 -3.10
C ILE A 240 1.63 1.27 -2.21
N MET A 241 2.31 2.35 -2.61
CA MET A 241 3.47 2.90 -1.89
C MET A 241 3.32 4.42 -1.69
N PRO A 242 3.99 5.03 -0.69
CA PRO A 242 3.98 6.48 -0.56
C PRO A 242 4.78 7.15 -1.68
N THR A 243 4.50 8.42 -1.99
CA THR A 243 5.23 9.20 -3.02
C THR A 243 6.74 9.33 -2.75
N SER A 244 7.14 9.26 -1.48
CA SER A 244 8.54 9.23 -1.06
C SER A 244 9.31 7.98 -1.53
N PHE A 245 8.60 6.89 -1.87
CA PHE A 245 9.18 5.67 -2.41
C PHE A 245 9.36 5.81 -3.93
N SER A 246 10.44 6.49 -4.31
CA SER A 246 10.77 6.84 -5.69
C SER A 246 12.27 7.09 -5.83
N PRO A 247 12.83 7.10 -7.06
CA PRO A 247 14.27 7.33 -7.27
C PRO A 247 14.75 8.67 -6.69
N GLU A 248 13.89 9.71 -6.75
CA GLU A 248 14.17 11.06 -6.27
C GLU A 248 13.59 11.33 -4.86
N GLY A 249 12.89 10.35 -4.27
CA GLY A 249 12.19 10.50 -3.00
C GLY A 249 13.06 10.20 -1.76
N SER A 250 12.55 10.53 -0.58
CA SER A 250 13.26 10.31 0.68
C SER A 250 13.46 8.82 1.04
N ALA A 251 12.76 7.90 0.36
CA ALA A 251 12.93 6.46 0.48
C ALA A 251 13.66 5.84 -0.75
N ALA A 252 14.44 6.62 -1.50
CA ALA A 252 15.16 6.17 -2.70
C ALA A 252 16.03 4.92 -2.50
N LEU A 253 16.68 4.75 -1.33
CA LEU A 253 17.46 3.54 -1.04
C LEU A 253 16.58 2.27 -1.03
N GLY A 254 15.38 2.35 -0.45
CA GLY A 254 14.43 1.24 -0.44
C GLY A 254 13.85 0.99 -1.84
N TYR A 255 13.59 2.06 -2.57
CA TYR A 255 13.15 1.98 -3.98
C TYR A 255 14.20 1.27 -4.83
N ASN A 256 15.47 1.67 -4.75
CA ASN A 256 16.56 1.08 -5.52
C ASN A 256 16.74 -0.40 -5.17
N ALA A 257 16.70 -0.77 -3.88
CA ALA A 257 16.81 -2.17 -3.46
C ALA A 257 15.66 -3.06 -3.98
N VAL A 258 14.45 -2.50 -4.14
CA VAL A 258 13.33 -3.20 -4.77
C VAL A 258 13.53 -3.28 -6.29
N ALA A 259 13.90 -2.18 -6.94
CA ALA A 259 14.10 -2.10 -8.37
C ALA A 259 15.27 -2.96 -8.88
N GLU A 260 16.30 -3.16 -8.06
CA GLU A 260 17.39 -4.11 -8.31
C GLU A 260 16.92 -5.57 -8.37
N LEU A 261 15.87 -5.92 -7.60
CA LEU A 261 15.28 -7.25 -7.62
C LEU A 261 14.30 -7.43 -8.78
N VAL A 262 13.34 -6.50 -8.90
CA VAL A 262 12.40 -6.41 -10.03
C VAL A 262 12.14 -4.93 -10.29
N PRO A 263 12.55 -4.38 -11.45
CA PRO A 263 12.27 -2.99 -11.75
C PRO A 263 10.77 -2.80 -12.05
N PRO A 264 10.15 -1.67 -11.66
CA PRO A 264 8.74 -1.43 -11.93
C PRO A 264 8.51 -1.22 -13.43
N ARG A 265 7.52 -1.91 -14.00
CA ARG A 265 7.11 -1.71 -15.39
C ARG A 265 6.32 -0.41 -15.55
N VAL A 266 5.42 -0.14 -14.62
CA VAL A 266 4.60 1.08 -14.60
C VAL A 266 4.62 1.70 -13.21
N GLU A 267 4.75 3.01 -13.15
CA GLU A 267 4.66 3.82 -11.94
C GLU A 267 3.59 4.90 -12.15
N LEU A 268 2.52 4.87 -11.37
CA LEU A 268 1.45 5.87 -11.42
C LEU A 268 1.39 6.62 -10.09
N THR A 269 1.76 7.90 -10.11
CA THR A 269 1.52 8.79 -8.96
C THR A 269 0.08 9.28 -8.99
N ILE A 270 -0.63 9.15 -7.86
CA ILE A 270 -2.02 9.60 -7.69
C ILE A 270 -2.06 10.63 -6.58
N SER A 271 -2.41 11.87 -6.95
CA SER A 271 -2.62 12.97 -6.01
C SER A 271 -4.07 13.05 -5.51
N GLY A 272 -4.36 14.07 -4.70
CA GLY A 272 -5.74 14.37 -4.28
C GLY A 272 -6.21 13.57 -3.06
N SER A 273 -5.26 13.11 -2.23
CA SER A 273 -5.53 12.40 -0.98
C SER A 273 -6.48 11.20 -1.11
N PRO A 274 -6.12 10.13 -1.85
CA PRO A 274 -6.97 8.94 -1.99
C PRO A 274 -7.43 8.31 -0.66
N TYR A 275 -6.68 8.53 0.41
CA TYR A 275 -6.99 8.06 1.77
C TYR A 275 -7.70 9.09 2.66
N ALA A 276 -8.21 10.21 2.11
CA ALA A 276 -8.79 11.29 2.91
C ALA A 276 -9.91 10.81 3.86
N ARG A 277 -10.76 9.89 3.40
CA ARG A 277 -11.84 9.27 4.22
C ARG A 277 -11.33 8.34 5.32
N HIS A 278 -10.12 7.80 5.15
CA HIS A 278 -9.42 6.98 6.13
C HIS A 278 -8.48 7.82 7.01
N GLY A 279 -8.55 9.16 6.88
CA GLY A 279 -7.90 10.09 7.79
C GLY A 279 -6.48 10.48 7.40
N THR A 280 -6.01 10.23 6.17
CA THR A 280 -4.70 10.72 5.69
C THR A 280 -4.83 11.50 4.38
N GLY A 281 -4.10 12.62 4.31
CA GLY A 281 -4.05 13.48 3.11
C GLY A 281 -2.97 13.10 2.12
N ILE A 282 -2.38 11.91 2.25
CA ILE A 282 -1.17 11.55 1.51
C ILE A 282 -1.50 11.20 0.07
N ASP A 283 -0.66 11.70 -0.82
CA ASP A 283 -0.56 11.19 -2.18
C ASP A 283 0.14 9.84 -2.17
N ILE A 284 -0.18 8.98 -3.14
CA ILE A 284 0.35 7.62 -3.22
C ILE A 284 0.88 7.32 -4.63
N ARG A 285 1.58 6.20 -4.75
CA ARG A 285 1.99 5.59 -6.01
C ARG A 285 1.39 4.20 -6.12
N LEU A 286 0.86 3.88 -7.29
CA LEU A 286 0.64 2.50 -7.73
C LEU A 286 1.85 2.07 -8.54
N LEU A 287 2.55 1.04 -8.09
CA LEU A 287 3.70 0.45 -8.78
C LEU A 287 3.29 -0.92 -9.31
N VAL A 288 3.47 -1.14 -10.61
CA VAL A 288 3.21 -2.42 -11.27
C VAL A 288 4.55 -3.04 -11.65
N PHE A 289 4.78 -4.25 -11.17
CA PHE A 289 5.97 -5.04 -11.45
C PHE A 289 5.56 -6.31 -12.20
N ASP A 290 6.30 -6.67 -13.24
CA ASP A 290 6.21 -7.97 -13.89
C ASP A 290 7.55 -8.69 -13.72
N LYS A 291 7.57 -9.86 -13.07
CA LYS A 291 8.82 -10.55 -12.76
C LYS A 291 9.47 -11.10 -14.03
N GLY A 292 10.65 -10.58 -14.35
CA GLY A 292 11.38 -10.88 -15.59
C GLY A 292 11.43 -9.70 -16.58
N TRP A 293 10.67 -8.64 -16.32
CA TRP A 293 10.78 -7.41 -17.11
C TRP A 293 12.05 -6.62 -16.75
N THR A 294 12.73 -6.07 -17.76
CA THR A 294 14.05 -5.39 -17.63
C THR A 294 14.10 -4.03 -18.32
N GLY A 295 12.95 -3.46 -18.68
CA GLY A 295 12.85 -2.19 -19.42
C GLY A 295 12.99 -0.94 -18.56
N THR A 296 12.65 0.21 -19.15
CA THR A 296 12.56 1.50 -18.44
C THR A 296 11.13 1.73 -17.93
N PRO A 297 10.94 2.14 -16.66
CA PRO A 297 9.59 2.29 -16.10
C PRO A 297 8.76 3.33 -16.84
N GLU A 298 7.53 2.99 -17.21
CA GLU A 298 6.54 3.94 -17.70
C GLU A 298 6.00 4.75 -16.53
N ARG A 299 6.19 6.07 -16.55
CA ARG A 299 5.83 6.96 -15.43
C ARG A 299 4.64 7.83 -15.80
N HIS A 300 3.60 7.77 -14.98
CA HIS A 300 2.37 8.53 -15.16
C HIS A 300 2.02 9.31 -13.90
N PHE A 301 1.21 10.35 -14.10
CA PHE A 301 0.68 11.19 -13.03
C PHE A 301 -0.83 11.37 -13.22
N ALA A 302 -1.59 11.18 -12.14
CA ALA A 302 -3.00 11.49 -12.04
C ALA A 302 -3.22 12.55 -10.96
N SER A 303 -3.96 13.62 -11.30
CA SER A 303 -4.30 14.69 -10.36
C SER A 303 -5.19 14.22 -9.20
N ASP A 304 -5.96 13.17 -9.43
CA ASP A 304 -6.89 12.56 -8.50
C ASP A 304 -7.17 11.10 -8.90
N ILE A 305 -7.95 10.41 -8.08
CA ILE A 305 -8.31 9.01 -8.30
C ILE A 305 -9.22 8.82 -9.54
N ASP A 306 -9.99 9.84 -9.93
CA ASP A 306 -10.89 9.79 -11.07
C ASP A 306 -10.08 9.85 -12.39
N ALA A 307 -9.03 10.68 -12.45
CA ALA A 307 -8.06 10.72 -13.54
C ALA A 307 -7.21 9.44 -13.63
N ALA A 308 -6.96 8.78 -12.49
CA ALA A 308 -6.16 7.55 -12.43
C ALA A 308 -6.81 6.37 -13.15
N LEU A 309 -8.14 6.28 -13.16
CA LEU A 309 -8.87 5.17 -13.80
C LEU A 309 -8.46 4.98 -15.26
N ARG A 310 -8.44 6.05 -16.05
CA ARG A 310 -8.09 5.98 -17.47
C ARG A 310 -6.67 5.46 -17.68
N LEU A 311 -5.74 5.92 -16.85
CA LEU A 311 -4.33 5.51 -16.92
C LEU A 311 -4.17 4.03 -16.56
N VAL A 312 -4.88 3.57 -15.52
CA VAL A 312 -4.90 2.15 -15.11
C VAL A 312 -5.51 1.26 -16.19
N LEU A 313 -6.63 1.66 -16.81
CA LEU A 313 -7.25 0.87 -17.86
C LEU A 313 -6.35 0.77 -19.11
N ALA A 314 -5.56 1.80 -19.38
CA ALA A 314 -4.59 1.84 -20.49
C ALA A 314 -3.25 1.15 -20.18
N MET A 315 -3.03 0.64 -18.96
CA MET A 315 -1.80 -0.08 -18.62
C MET A 315 -1.65 -1.34 -19.47
N PRO A 316 -0.40 -1.73 -19.80
CA PRO A 316 -0.14 -2.94 -20.54
C PRO A 316 -0.61 -4.19 -19.79
N ASP A 317 -1.01 -5.19 -20.56
CA ASP A 317 -1.30 -6.52 -20.03
C ASP A 317 -0.07 -7.15 -19.38
N ARG A 318 -0.31 -8.24 -18.63
CA ARG A 318 0.75 -8.98 -17.92
C ARG A 318 1.84 -9.40 -18.90
N LEU A 319 3.09 -9.34 -18.44
CA LEU A 319 4.22 -9.80 -19.24
C LEU A 319 3.99 -11.26 -19.65
N ASP A 320 4.00 -11.52 -20.95
CA ASP A 320 4.03 -12.89 -21.45
C ASP A 320 5.48 -13.42 -21.29
N PRO A 321 5.72 -14.49 -20.51
CA PRO A 321 7.05 -15.08 -20.38
C PRO A 321 7.65 -15.57 -21.71
N MET A 322 6.79 -15.79 -22.72
CA MET A 322 7.18 -16.20 -24.06
C MET A 322 7.53 -15.04 -24.98
N GLU A 323 7.19 -13.80 -24.62
CA GLU A 323 7.63 -12.63 -25.36
C GLU A 323 9.14 -12.39 -25.10
N PRO A 324 9.94 -12.17 -26.16
CA PRO A 324 11.36 -11.85 -25.98
C PRO A 324 11.49 -10.57 -25.15
N PRO A 325 12.46 -10.50 -24.20
CA PRO A 325 12.64 -9.31 -23.39
C PRO A 325 12.88 -8.10 -24.30
N PRO A 326 12.40 -6.90 -23.90
CA PRO A 326 12.67 -5.69 -24.65
C PRO A 326 14.17 -5.55 -24.90
N LEU A 327 14.56 -5.24 -26.14
CA LEU A 327 15.96 -5.01 -26.47
C LEU A 327 16.50 -3.92 -25.55
N ALA A 328 17.45 -4.27 -24.67
CA ALA A 328 18.17 -3.27 -23.90
C ALA A 328 18.79 -2.29 -24.89
N PRO A 329 18.66 -0.96 -24.68
CA PRO A 329 19.36 0.00 -25.51
C PRO A 329 20.86 -0.35 -25.46
N PRO A 330 21.57 -0.34 -26.61
CA PRO A 330 23.00 -0.65 -26.61
C PRO A 330 23.70 0.27 -25.62
N PRO A 331 24.70 -0.23 -24.87
CA PRO A 331 25.48 0.62 -23.97
C PRO A 331 25.94 1.83 -24.78
N ALA A 332 25.67 3.03 -24.26
CA ALA A 332 26.10 4.26 -24.89
C ALA A 332 27.62 4.17 -25.07
N VAL A 333 28.07 3.93 -26.31
CA VAL A 333 29.48 3.99 -26.65
C VAL A 333 29.88 5.43 -26.38
N ALA A 334 30.73 5.65 -25.39
CA ALA A 334 31.28 6.96 -25.11
C ALA A 334 31.96 7.44 -26.40
N THR A 335 31.30 8.33 -27.14
CA THR A 335 31.93 9.01 -28.26
C THR A 335 33.12 9.76 -27.69
N PRO A 336 34.37 9.52 -28.17
CA PRO A 336 35.51 10.27 -27.69
C PRO A 336 35.19 11.75 -27.89
N ARG A 337 35.21 12.51 -26.79
CA ARG A 337 35.11 13.97 -26.84
C ARG A 337 36.21 14.44 -27.79
N SER A 338 35.82 14.97 -28.94
CA SER A 338 36.75 15.71 -29.80
C SER A 338 37.24 16.89 -28.98
N LEU A 339 38.50 16.84 -28.53
CA LEU A 339 39.18 17.97 -27.91
C LEU A 339 39.28 19.05 -28.99
N VAL A 340 38.33 19.98 -28.99
CA VAL A 340 38.47 21.21 -29.75
C VAL A 340 39.64 21.98 -29.13
N PRO A 341 40.70 22.30 -29.88
CA PRO A 341 41.78 23.11 -29.36
C PRO A 341 41.21 24.47 -28.95
N ALA A 342 41.51 24.91 -27.72
CA ALA A 342 41.16 26.25 -27.27
C ALA A 342 41.81 27.29 -28.21
N ALA A 343 40.98 28.14 -28.81
CA ALA A 343 41.47 29.29 -29.56
C ALA A 343 42.18 30.27 -28.60
N PRO A 344 43.31 30.88 -28.99
CA PRO A 344 43.98 31.87 -28.16
C PRO A 344 43.14 33.15 -28.09
N SER A 345 42.80 33.58 -26.88
CA SER A 345 42.12 34.86 -26.63
C SER A 345 43.02 36.05 -27.02
N PRO A 346 42.51 37.08 -27.71
CA PRO A 346 43.28 38.30 -27.97
C PRO A 346 43.47 39.10 -26.67
N ALA A 347 44.72 39.47 -26.40
CA ALA A 347 45.09 40.37 -25.32
C ALA A 347 44.42 41.75 -25.51
N MET A 348 43.63 42.19 -24.53
CA MET A 348 43.25 43.60 -24.44
C MET A 348 44.24 44.36 -23.56
N LEU A 349 45.03 45.18 -24.25
CA LEU A 349 45.78 46.31 -23.71
C LEU A 349 44.84 47.31 -23.03
N PHE A 350 44.79 47.31 -21.70
CA PHE A 350 44.61 48.55 -20.94
C PHE A 350 45.54 48.51 -19.73
N ALA A 351 46.64 49.25 -19.87
CA ALA A 351 47.60 49.48 -18.83
C ALA A 351 47.18 50.70 -17.98
N ARG A 352 47.38 50.55 -16.67
CA ARG A 352 47.61 51.59 -15.64
C ARG A 352 46.40 52.36 -15.11
N MET A 353 46.04 52.08 -13.85
CA MET A 353 46.45 52.92 -12.71
C MET A 353 46.03 52.32 -11.34
N ASN A 354 47.03 52.14 -10.49
CA ASN A 354 47.10 52.23 -9.02
C ASN A 354 46.04 51.61 -8.09
N GLY A 355 46.51 50.81 -7.13
CA GLY A 355 45.78 50.45 -5.91
C GLY A 355 46.46 49.32 -5.10
N GLN A 356 47.44 49.70 -4.29
CA GLN A 356 48.13 49.00 -3.19
C GLN A 356 47.75 47.53 -2.86
N ARG A 357 48.76 46.64 -2.91
CA ARG A 357 48.73 45.32 -2.27
C ARG A 357 49.07 45.45 -0.78
N LEU A 358 48.15 45.04 0.07
CA LEU A 358 48.42 44.74 1.49
C LEU A 358 49.13 43.38 1.58
N ALA A 359 50.24 43.33 2.31
CA ALA A 359 51.01 42.10 2.53
C ALA A 359 50.30 41.15 3.52
N PRO A 360 50.42 39.82 3.35
CA PRO A 360 49.82 38.85 4.25
C PRO A 360 50.57 38.78 5.60
N PRO A 361 49.88 38.50 6.72
CA PRO A 361 50.49 38.43 8.04
C PRO A 361 51.36 37.17 8.23
N SER A 362 52.52 37.36 8.87
CA SER A 362 53.47 36.30 9.26
C SER A 362 52.98 35.52 10.47
N ARG A 363 53.10 34.18 10.43
CA ARG A 363 52.82 33.28 11.56
C ARG A 363 53.85 33.46 12.68
N ILE A 364 53.39 33.60 13.92
CA ILE A 364 54.20 33.51 15.14
C ILE A 364 54.05 32.09 15.71
N ALA A 365 55.17 31.41 15.92
CA ALA A 365 55.22 30.15 16.67
C ALA A 365 55.26 30.44 18.16
N ALA A 366 54.44 29.73 18.95
CA ALA A 366 54.52 29.75 20.40
C ALA A 366 55.53 28.69 20.86
N THR A 367 56.63 29.13 21.46
CA THR A 367 57.50 28.30 22.30
C THR A 367 57.09 28.48 23.76
N ALA A 368 57.03 27.36 24.49
CA ALA A 368 56.88 27.30 25.93
C ALA A 368 58.13 27.88 26.65
N ASP A 369 57.95 28.57 27.77
CA ASP A 369 58.35 28.04 29.09
C ASP A 369 58.07 29.00 30.28
N GLU A 370 57.69 28.36 31.39
CA GLU A 370 57.98 28.61 32.80
C GLU A 370 57.84 30.01 33.44
N ALA A 371 56.82 30.17 34.30
CA ALA A 371 56.95 30.19 35.78
C ALA A 371 55.58 30.35 36.46
#